data_AF-A0A9D5GJN6-F1
#
_entry.id   AF-A0A9D5GJN6-F1
#
_cell.length_a   1.000
_cell.length_b   1.000
_cell.length_c   1.000
_cell.angle_alpha   90.00
_cell.angle_beta   90.00
_cell.angle_gamma   90.00
#
_symmetry.space_group_name_H-M   'P 1'
#
loop_
_entity.id
_entity.type
_entity.pdbx_description
1 polymer ?
#
loop_
_entity_poly.entity_id
_entity_poly.type
_entity_poly.pdbx_seq_one_letter_code
_entity_poly.pdbx_strand_id
1 'polypeptide(L)' 'MDLIVWDNHACLPLDPSDEHFLPGVDRYRRAGVTVVGINVGFGDQSVEHHIRMLAHFRAWFKARPVSYVLI' A
#
# COMPACT_ATOMS: atom_id res chain seq x y z
N MET A 1 4.12 -15.94 -21.80
CA MET A 1 4.09 -16.20 -20.35
C MET A 1 3.92 -14.86 -19.68
N ASP A 2 2.86 -14.70 -18.90
CA ASP A 2 2.71 -13.49 -18.09
C ASP A 2 3.68 -13.59 -16.91
N LEU A 3 4.54 -12.57 -16.78
CA LEU A 3 5.54 -12.48 -15.73
C LEU A 3 4.89 -11.87 -14.49
N ILE A 4 5.00 -12.56 -13.35
CA ILE A 4 4.66 -11.97 -12.05
C ILE A 4 5.85 -11.13 -11.60
N VAL A 5 5.65 -9.83 -11.49
CA VAL A 5 6.65 -8.90 -10.95
C VAL A 5 6.28 -8.58 -9.51
N TRP A 6 7.18 -8.91 -8.59
CA TRP A 6 6.98 -8.68 -7.16
C TRP A 6 7.96 -7.62 -6.66
N ASP A 7 7.43 -6.47 -6.24
CA ASP A 7 8.17 -5.45 -5.49
C ASP A 7 7.88 -5.60 -3.99
N ASN A 8 8.89 -5.95 -3.21
CA ASN A 8 8.72 -6.21 -1.78
C ASN A 8 8.79 -4.95 -0.90
N HIS A 9 9.15 -3.80 -1.47
CA HIS A 9 9.54 -2.65 -0.66
C HIS A 9 9.16 -1.31 -1.27
N ALA A 10 7.86 -1.04 -1.25
CA ALA A 10 7.26 0.25 -1.59
C ALA A 10 7.05 1.12 -0.34
N CYS A 11 7.30 2.42 -0.49
CA CYS A 11 6.91 3.42 0.50
C CYS A 11 5.93 4.42 -0.13
N LEU A 12 4.89 4.75 0.62
CA LEU A 12 3.95 5.84 0.37
C LEU A 12 4.09 6.85 1.53
N PRO A 13 3.55 8.07 1.42
CA PRO A 13 3.43 8.95 2.58
C PRO A 13 2.74 8.22 3.75
N LEU A 14 3.41 8.10 4.90
CA LEU A 14 2.97 7.26 6.03
C LEU A 14 2.11 8.04 7.03
N ASP A 15 1.09 8.73 6.53
CA ASP A 15 0.14 9.50 7.35
C ASP A 15 -1.22 8.78 7.37
N PRO A 16 -1.68 8.25 8.51
CA PRO A 16 -2.93 7.50 8.59
C PRO A 16 -4.18 8.40 8.55
N SER A 17 -3.98 9.72 8.51
CA SER A 17 -5.05 10.71 8.44
C SER A 17 -5.21 11.34 7.05
N ASP A 18 -4.33 11.01 6.10
CA ASP A 18 -4.35 11.54 4.74
C ASP A 18 -4.65 10.44 3.71
N GLU A 19 -5.66 10.64 2.87
CA GLU A 19 -5.97 9.71 1.77
C GLU A 19 -5.41 10.14 0.41
N HIS A 20 -4.93 11.39 0.28
CA HIS A 20 -4.60 11.98 -1.02
C HIS A 20 -3.44 11.27 -1.72
N PHE A 21 -2.56 10.63 -0.94
CA PHE A 21 -1.43 9.90 -1.49
C PHE A 21 -1.76 8.47 -1.97
N LEU A 22 -2.87 7.88 -1.50
CA LEU A 22 -3.20 6.47 -1.74
C LEU A 22 -3.39 6.14 -3.23
N PRO A 23 -4.00 7.01 -4.07
CA PRO A 23 -4.02 6.80 -5.52
C PRO A 23 -2.63 6.63 -6.15
N GLY A 24 -1.57 7.08 -5.47
CA GLY A 24 -0.18 6.91 -5.88
C GLY A 24 0.25 5.45 -6.01
N VAL A 25 -0.43 4.49 -5.37
CA VAL A 25 -0.16 3.05 -5.52
C VAL A 25 -0.32 2.57 -6.98
N ASP A 26 -1.15 3.26 -7.78
CA ASP A 26 -1.37 2.91 -9.19
C ASP A 26 -0.09 3.01 -10.02
N ARG A 27 0.92 3.75 -9.55
CA ARG A 27 2.23 3.83 -10.22
C ARG A 27 2.91 2.46 -10.34
N TYR A 28 2.75 1.59 -9.35
CA TYR A 28 3.34 0.25 -9.36
C TYR A 28 2.67 -0.62 -10.42
N ARG A 29 1.32 -0.57 -10.48
CA ARG A 29 0.55 -1.26 -11.52
C ARG A 29 0.93 -0.77 -12.92
N ARG A 30 1.05 0.56 -13.13
CA ARG A 30 1.50 1.13 -14.41
C ARG A 30 2.95 0.78 -14.77
N ALA A 31 3.78 0.48 -13.78
CA ALA A 31 5.15 -0.01 -13.99
C ALA A 31 5.22 -1.53 -14.26
N GLY A 32 4.08 -2.23 -14.29
CA GLY A 32 4.02 -3.68 -14.52
C GLY A 32 4.21 -4.53 -13.27
N VAL A 33 4.22 -3.93 -12.07
CA VAL A 33 4.26 -4.66 -10.80
C VAL A 33 2.92 -5.36 -10.56
N THR A 34 2.97 -6.67 -10.30
CA THR A 34 1.81 -7.51 -10.02
C THR A 34 1.52 -7.57 -8.51
N VAL A 35 2.56 -7.68 -7.68
CA VAL A 35 2.46 -7.72 -6.22
C VAL A 35 3.37 -6.67 -5.63
N VAL A 36 2.83 -5.81 -4.76
CA VAL A 36 3.59 -4.75 -4.09
C VAL A 36 3.43 -4.85 -2.58
N GLY A 37 4.55 -4.98 -1.87
CA GLY A 37 4.62 -4.84 -0.42
C GLY A 37 4.76 -3.37 -0.05
N ILE A 38 3.84 -2.82 0.75
CA ILE A 38 3.83 -1.41 1.14
C ILE A 38 4.18 -1.30 2.62
N ASN A 39 5.16 -0.44 2.93
CA ASN A 39 5.57 -0.16 4.30
C ASN A 39 4.40 0.45 5.09
N VAL A 40 4.19 -0.06 6.31
CA VAL A 40 3.18 0.47 7.26
C VAL A 40 3.77 1.47 8.25
N GLY A 41 5.09 1.60 8.30
CA GLY A 41 5.78 2.53 9.18
C GLY A 41 7.30 2.36 9.16
N PHE A 42 7.98 3.10 10.03
CA PHE A 42 9.43 3.03 10.31
C PHE A 42 9.72 3.37 11.79
N GLY A 43 10.98 3.22 12.20
CA GLY A 43 11.39 3.16 13.62
C GLY A 43 11.04 4.36 14.51
N ASP A 44 10.86 5.56 13.93
CA ASP A 44 10.53 6.76 14.72
C ASP A 44 9.04 6.86 15.08
N GLN A 45 8.20 6.00 14.50
CA GLN A 45 6.76 6.01 14.69
C GLN A 45 6.33 5.06 15.81
N SER A 46 5.26 5.42 16.53
CA SER A 46 4.71 4.57 17.59
C SER A 46 4.06 3.30 17.03
N VAL A 47 3.91 2.27 17.86
CA VAL A 47 3.15 1.05 17.48
C VAL A 47 1.71 1.41 17.07
N GLU A 48 1.08 2.34 17.78
CA GLU A 48 -0.27 2.81 17.44
C GLU A 48 -0.32 3.39 16.02
N HIS A 49 0.68 4.18 15.64
CA HIS A 49 0.79 4.73 14.29
C HIS A 49 0.80 3.62 13.23
N HIS A 50 1.61 2.58 13.43
CA HIS A 50 1.70 1.44 12.51
C HIS A 50 0.35 0.71 12.39
N ILE A 51 -0.36 0.51 13.50
CA ILE A 51 -1.67 -0.15 13.49
C ILE A 51 -2.72 0.71 12.78
N ARG A 52 -2.70 2.03 12.99
CA ARG A 52 -3.59 2.97 12.27
C ARG A 52 -3.29 2.97 10.78
N MET A 53 -2.02 3.00 10.38
CA MET A 53 -1.61 2.88 8.96
C MET A 53 -2.11 1.58 8.33
N LEU A 54 -1.94 0.45 9.02
CA LEU A 54 -2.42 -0.85 8.54
C LEU A 54 -3.95 -0.87 8.40
N ALA A 55 -4.69 -0.35 9.38
CA ALA A 55 -6.15 -0.26 9.32
C ALA A 55 -6.59 0.64 8.14
N HIS A 56 -5.91 1.76 7.95
CA HIS A 56 -6.17 2.72 6.89
C HIS A 56 -5.99 2.10 5.49
N PHE A 57 -4.83 1.49 5.23
CA PHE A 57 -4.57 0.77 3.97
C PHE A 57 -5.59 -0.34 3.73
N ARG A 58 -5.87 -1.17 4.74
CA ARG A 58 -6.83 -2.26 4.60
C ARG A 58 -8.21 -1.76 4.22
N ALA A 59 -8.69 -0.68 4.84
CA ALA A 59 -9.97 -0.08 4.49
C ALA A 59 -9.99 0.42 3.04
N TRP A 60 -8.94 1.15 2.64
CA TRP A 60 -8.86 1.75 1.31
C TRP A 60 -8.78 0.70 0.18
N PHE A 61 -7.97 -0.34 0.34
CA PHE A 61 -7.84 -1.41 -0.67
C PHE A 61 -9.10 -2.28 -0.75
N LYS A 62 -9.73 -2.62 0.39
CA LYS A 62 -10.98 -3.41 0.41
C LYS A 62 -12.15 -2.70 -0.26
N ALA A 63 -12.16 -1.36 -0.25
CA ALA A 63 -13.17 -0.57 -0.96
C ALA A 63 -13.01 -0.60 -2.50
N ARG A 64 -11.93 -1.21 -3.03
CA ARG A 64 -11.56 -1.18 -4.46
C ARG A 64 -11.23 -2.59 -5.02
N PRO A 65 -12.13 -3.57 -4.87
CA PRO A 65 -11.85 -4.98 -5.19
C PRO A 65 -11.65 -5.25 -6.69
N VAL A 66 -12.10 -4.34 -7.57
CA VAL A 66 -11.89 -4.45 -9.02
C VAL A 66 -10.43 -4.18 -9.39
N SER A 67 -9.73 -3.33 -8.63
CA SER A 67 -8.37 -2.89 -8.95
C SER A 67 -7.31 -3.55 -8.08
N TYR A 68 -7.67 -3.97 -6.86
CA TYR A 68 -6.71 -4.45 -5.87
C TYR A 68 -7.24 -5.68 -5.13
N VAL A 69 -6.31 -6.57 -4.79
CA VAL A 69 -6.53 -7.70 -3.89
C VAL A 69 -5.50 -7.60 -2.76
N LEU A 70 -5.95 -7.76 -1.51
CA LEU A 70 -5.04 -7.90 -0.37
C LEU A 70 -4.65 -9.38 -0.24
N ILE A 71 -3.35 -9.63 -0.14
CA ILE A 71 -2.74 -10.97 0.02
C ILE A 71 -2.36 -11.17 1.50
#